data_AF-A0A917BEW6-F1
#
_entry.id   AF-A0A917BEW6-F1
#
_cell.length_a   1.000
_cell.length_b   1.000
_cell.length_c   1.000
_cell.angle_alpha   90.00
_cell.angle_beta   90.00
_cell.angle_gamma   90.00
#
_symmetry.space_group_name_H-M   'P 1'
#
loop_
_entity.id
_entity.type
_entity.pdbx_description
1 polymer ?
#
loop_
_entity_poly.entity_id
_entity_poly.type
_entity_poly.pdbx_seq_one_letter_code
_entity_poly.pdbx_strand_id
1 'polypeptide(L)'
;MRTRIIASTAALAALATLGAAGSASAQHDANPSSKVESYTYTLNPVQASTVPGSQAWGTTRITALPNHKVQVQVEAWGVAPGVPHAMHLHGFTEAPDLGCPGSDADGGDGLVDVLDGVPFYGGILASLTTSGDTTAAHALDLHHFATADASGYLSYSRTFRNDLALANAGRAQVVVHGIDLNGNGVYDFEAGPSELTPDAPLEATLPVLCGGVAN
;
A
#
# COMPACT_ATOMS: atom_id res chain seq x y z
N MET A 1 -12.99 -30.55 105.07
CA MET A 1 -12.45 -29.65 104.02
C MET A 1 -12.63 -30.36 102.69
N ARG A 2 -13.21 -29.86 101.60
CA ARG A 2 -13.86 -28.59 101.23
C ARG A 2 -14.85 -28.95 100.09
N THR A 3 -16.07 -28.42 100.21
CA THR A 3 -16.96 -27.78 99.21
C THR A 3 -16.96 -28.29 97.75
N ARG A 4 -18.01 -28.91 97.16
CA ARG A 4 -19.38 -28.47 96.76
C ARG A 4 -19.48 -27.61 95.46
N ILE A 5 -20.47 -28.01 94.62
CA ILE A 5 -21.32 -27.22 93.67
C ILE A 5 -20.76 -27.09 92.23
N ILE A 6 -21.30 -27.77 91.19
CA ILE A 6 -22.57 -27.66 90.40
C ILE A 6 -22.42 -26.79 89.13
N ALA A 7 -22.88 -27.38 88.01
CA ALA A 7 -23.56 -26.80 86.82
C ALA A 7 -22.82 -26.21 85.61
N SER A 8 -23.25 -26.73 84.46
CA SER A 8 -23.69 -26.05 83.22
C SER A 8 -22.73 -25.90 82.03
N THR A 9 -23.00 -26.76 81.04
CA THR A 9 -23.21 -26.50 79.59
C THR A 9 -22.67 -25.21 78.97
N ALA A 10 -21.85 -25.36 77.91
CA ALA A 10 -21.94 -24.54 76.70
C ALA A 10 -21.35 -25.29 75.50
N ALA A 11 -22.19 -25.51 74.49
CA ALA A 11 -21.80 -25.96 73.17
C ALA A 11 -21.12 -24.81 72.41
N LEU A 12 -20.05 -25.09 71.66
CA LEU A 12 -19.67 -24.29 70.50
C LEU A 12 -19.53 -25.21 69.29
N ALA A 13 -20.51 -25.09 68.39
CA ALA A 13 -20.42 -25.58 67.03
C ALA A 13 -19.38 -24.73 66.28
N ALA A 14 -18.34 -25.36 65.76
CA ALA A 14 -17.45 -24.73 64.80
C ALA A 14 -18.18 -24.68 63.44
N LEU A 15 -18.58 -23.48 63.01
CA LEU A 15 -19.06 -23.24 61.66
C LEU A 15 -17.94 -23.55 60.66
N ALA A 16 -18.15 -24.57 59.83
CA ALA A 16 -17.40 -24.73 58.60
C ALA A 16 -17.85 -23.65 57.61
N THR A 17 -17.03 -22.62 57.41
CA THR A 17 -17.17 -21.71 56.27
C THR A 17 -16.73 -22.45 55.01
N LEU A 18 -17.69 -23.01 54.27
CA LEU A 18 -17.47 -23.36 52.87
C LEU A 18 -17.14 -22.05 52.13
N GLY A 19 -15.86 -21.83 51.86
CA GLY A 19 -15.43 -20.81 50.91
C GLY A 19 -16.09 -21.11 49.57
N ALA A 20 -16.90 -20.18 49.07
CA ALA A 20 -17.37 -20.22 47.71
C ALA A 20 -16.14 -20.23 46.79
N ALA A 21 -15.89 -21.36 46.13
CA ALA A 21 -14.99 -21.40 44.99
C ALA A 21 -15.61 -20.49 43.93
N GLY A 22 -15.13 -19.25 43.86
CA GLY A 22 -15.47 -18.37 42.75
C GLY A 22 -15.08 -19.08 41.46
N SER A 23 -16.05 -19.24 40.57
CA SER A 23 -15.79 -19.68 39.20
C SER A 23 -14.70 -18.78 38.63
N ALA A 24 -13.52 -19.33 38.37
CA ALA A 24 -12.54 -18.64 37.55
C ALA A 24 -13.18 -18.46 36.18
N SER A 25 -13.67 -17.26 35.89
CA SER A 25 -14.02 -16.89 34.53
C SER A 25 -12.71 -16.88 33.76
N ALA A 26 -12.49 -17.90 32.94
CA ALA A 26 -11.54 -17.81 31.86
C ALA A 26 -12.04 -16.67 30.96
N GLN A 27 -11.47 -15.49 31.17
CA GLN A 27 -11.67 -14.37 30.27
C GLN A 27 -11.01 -14.82 28.97
N HIS A 28 -11.83 -15.17 27.98
CA HIS A 28 -11.35 -15.50 26.66
C HIS A 28 -10.42 -14.37 26.24
N ASP A 29 -9.18 -14.71 25.86
CA ASP A 29 -8.33 -13.82 25.07
C ASP A 29 -9.12 -13.50 23.80
N ALA A 30 -9.92 -12.45 23.85
CA ALA A 30 -10.41 -11.77 22.68
C ALA A 30 -9.17 -11.11 22.08
N ASN A 31 -8.40 -11.91 21.33
CA ASN A 31 -7.46 -11.42 20.36
C ASN A 31 -8.27 -11.17 19.08
N PRO A 32 -8.81 -9.96 18.85
CA PRO A 32 -9.31 -9.62 17.53
C PRO A 32 -8.07 -9.48 16.66
N SER A 33 -7.61 -10.56 16.04
CA SER A 33 -6.72 -10.40 14.88
C SER A 33 -7.45 -9.46 13.92
N SER A 34 -6.86 -8.29 13.70
CA SER A 34 -7.45 -7.25 12.85
C SER A 34 -7.63 -7.77 11.42
N LYS A 35 -8.50 -7.09 10.67
CA LYS A 35 -8.85 -7.37 9.28
C LYS A 35 -7.57 -7.61 8.44
N VAL A 36 -7.44 -8.80 7.85
CA VAL A 36 -6.55 -9.06 6.73
C VAL A 36 -7.40 -8.98 5.48
N GLU A 37 -7.13 -7.99 4.64
CA GLU A 37 -7.82 -7.83 3.35
C GLU A 37 -6.79 -7.79 2.26
N SER A 38 -7.01 -8.54 1.19
CA SER A 38 -6.09 -8.63 0.07
C SER A 38 -6.84 -8.28 -1.21
N TYR A 39 -6.29 -7.32 -1.93
CA TYR A 39 -6.83 -6.75 -3.16
C TYR A 39 -5.81 -7.04 -4.26
N THR A 40 -6.25 -7.60 -5.38
CA THR A 40 -5.36 -8.00 -6.48
C THR A 40 -5.92 -7.47 -7.78
N TYR A 41 -5.07 -6.82 -8.57
CA TYR A 41 -5.45 -6.19 -9.82
C TYR A 41 -4.40 -6.45 -10.89
N THR A 42 -4.84 -6.44 -12.15
CA THR A 42 -3.95 -6.33 -13.30
C THR A 42 -3.51 -4.88 -13.48
N LEU A 43 -2.28 -4.70 -13.94
CA LEU A 43 -1.76 -3.41 -14.37
C LEU A 43 -1.72 -3.39 -15.90
N ASN A 44 -2.37 -2.40 -16.51
CA ASN A 44 -2.48 -2.26 -17.96
C ASN A 44 -1.72 -1.02 -18.45
N PRO A 45 -1.27 -0.97 -19.73
CA PRO A 45 -0.71 0.23 -20.33
C PRO A 45 -1.63 1.44 -20.16
N VAL A 46 -1.06 2.58 -19.80
CA VAL A 46 -1.76 3.87 -19.80
C VAL A 46 -1.68 4.53 -21.18
N GLN A 47 -0.49 4.51 -21.77
CA GLN A 47 -0.22 5.20 -23.03
C GLN A 47 -0.83 4.48 -24.24
N ALA A 48 -1.05 5.25 -25.31
CA ALA A 48 -1.42 4.70 -26.61
C ALA A 48 -0.36 3.70 -27.10
N SER A 49 -0.78 2.68 -27.85
CA SER A 49 0.13 1.67 -28.41
C SER A 49 1.14 2.21 -29.41
N THR A 50 0.96 3.46 -29.87
CA THR A 50 1.90 4.20 -30.72
C THR A 50 3.05 4.84 -29.95
N VAL A 51 2.95 4.97 -28.62
CA VAL A 51 4.02 5.54 -27.78
C VAL A 51 5.11 4.48 -27.58
N PRO A 52 6.36 4.72 -28.02
CA PRO A 52 7.45 3.76 -27.86
C PRO A 52 7.72 3.43 -26.39
N GLY A 53 8.15 2.19 -26.11
CA GLY A 53 8.56 1.77 -24.75
C GLY A 53 7.43 1.70 -23.71
N SER A 54 6.18 2.01 -24.10
CA SER A 54 5.07 2.17 -23.15
C SER A 54 4.20 0.93 -22.94
N GLN A 55 4.39 -0.10 -23.75
CA GLN A 55 3.52 -1.28 -23.77
C GLN A 55 4.08 -2.37 -22.84
N ALA A 56 3.74 -2.23 -21.57
CA ALA A 56 4.05 -3.16 -20.50
C ALA A 56 2.76 -3.85 -19.99
N TRP A 57 2.90 -4.80 -19.06
CA TRP A 57 1.76 -5.33 -18.31
C TRP A 57 2.22 -5.79 -16.93
N GLY A 58 1.30 -5.97 -15.99
CA GLY A 58 1.68 -6.41 -14.66
C GLY A 58 0.53 -6.87 -13.79
N THR A 59 0.87 -7.16 -12.54
CA THR A 59 -0.10 -7.41 -11.48
C THR A 59 0.34 -6.72 -10.20
N THR A 60 -0.63 -6.42 -9.36
CA THR A 60 -0.38 -5.87 -8.02
C THR A 60 -1.22 -6.59 -6.99
N ARG A 61 -0.70 -6.65 -5.76
CA ARG A 61 -1.43 -7.09 -4.58
C ARG A 61 -1.23 -6.08 -3.45
N ILE A 62 -2.32 -5.51 -2.97
CA ILE A 62 -2.35 -4.64 -1.78
C ILE A 62 -3.00 -5.44 -0.65
N THR A 63 -2.30 -5.60 0.46
CA THR A 63 -2.80 -6.33 1.63
C THR A 63 -2.81 -5.41 2.85
N ALA A 64 -4.00 -5.06 3.33
CA ALA A 64 -4.18 -4.41 4.63
C ALA A 64 -3.92 -5.46 5.73
N LEU A 65 -3.00 -5.16 6.63
CA LEU A 65 -2.54 -6.07 7.68
C LEU A 65 -2.87 -5.53 9.07
N PRO A 66 -2.99 -6.43 10.06
CA PRO A 66 -2.93 -6.08 11.48
C PRO A 66 -1.72 -5.18 11.81
N ASN A 67 -1.85 -4.40 12.90
CA ASN A 67 -0.79 -3.53 13.44
C ASN A 67 -0.45 -2.30 12.58
N HIS A 68 -1.46 -1.73 11.91
CA HIS A 68 -1.35 -0.51 11.10
C HIS A 68 -0.36 -0.64 9.95
N LYS A 69 -0.36 -1.79 9.28
CA LYS A 69 0.57 -2.09 8.18
C LYS A 69 -0.19 -2.37 6.90
N VAL A 70 0.46 -2.05 5.79
CA VAL A 70 0.07 -2.47 4.46
C VAL A 70 1.24 -3.21 3.82
N GLN A 71 0.97 -4.29 3.10
CA GLN A 71 1.93 -4.92 2.20
C GLN A 71 1.50 -4.64 0.77
N VAL A 72 2.44 -4.18 -0.05
CA VAL A 72 2.22 -3.98 -1.47
C VAL A 72 3.21 -4.84 -2.23
N GLN A 73 2.72 -5.56 -3.24
CA GLN A 73 3.50 -6.35 -4.17
C GLN A 73 3.17 -5.88 -5.58
N VAL A 74 4.19 -5.64 -6.42
CA VAL A 74 4.04 -5.27 -7.82
C VAL A 74 4.97 -6.16 -8.64
N GLU A 75 4.43 -6.77 -9.67
CA GLU A 75 5.20 -7.45 -10.71
C GLU A 75 4.81 -6.84 -12.05
N ALA A 76 5.80 -6.44 -12.85
CA ALA A 76 5.57 -5.90 -14.18
C ALA A 76 6.59 -6.41 -15.18
N TRP A 77 6.18 -6.51 -16.44
CA TRP A 77 6.97 -7.00 -17.56
C TRP A 77 6.89 -6.04 -18.73
N GLY A 78 8.00 -5.89 -19.45
CA GLY A 78 8.09 -5.00 -20.60
C GLY A 78 8.25 -3.53 -20.24
N VAL A 79 8.60 -3.23 -18.97
CA VAL A 79 9.01 -1.88 -18.56
C VAL A 79 10.48 -1.63 -18.92
N ALA A 80 10.92 -0.36 -18.91
CA ALA A 80 12.27 0.03 -19.30
C ALA A 80 13.35 -0.68 -18.44
N PRO A 81 14.27 -1.46 -19.05
CA PRO A 81 15.23 -2.26 -18.30
C PRO A 81 16.36 -1.40 -17.69
N GLY A 82 16.84 -1.76 -16.51
CA GLY A 82 18.04 -1.15 -15.91
C GLY A 82 17.86 0.24 -15.33
N VAL A 83 16.65 0.81 -15.40
CA VAL A 83 16.28 2.11 -14.82
C VAL A 83 15.27 1.94 -13.68
N PRO A 84 15.25 2.86 -12.68
CA PRO A 84 14.26 2.81 -11.60
C PRO A 84 12.85 3.11 -12.11
N HIS A 85 11.83 2.58 -11.46
CA HIS A 85 10.43 2.89 -11.76
C HIS A 85 9.77 3.51 -10.54
N ALA A 86 9.50 4.83 -10.61
CA ALA A 86 8.68 5.48 -9.60
C ALA A 86 7.31 4.81 -9.55
N MET A 87 6.84 4.51 -8.35
CA MET A 87 5.62 3.74 -8.15
C MET A 87 4.84 4.28 -6.97
N HIS A 88 3.54 4.37 -7.13
CA HIS A 88 2.68 5.02 -6.16
C HIS A 88 1.38 4.27 -5.95
N LEU A 89 0.88 4.29 -4.72
CA LEU A 89 -0.55 4.15 -4.47
C LEU A 89 -1.19 5.51 -4.65
N HIS A 90 -2.16 5.62 -5.53
CA HIS A 90 -2.98 6.80 -5.77
C HIS A 90 -4.41 6.59 -5.28
N GLY A 91 -5.09 7.68 -4.94
CA GLY A 91 -6.53 7.67 -4.70
C GLY A 91 -7.05 9.02 -4.22
N PHE A 92 -8.36 9.12 -4.06
CA PHE A 92 -9.01 10.28 -3.45
C PHE A 92 -9.38 10.01 -2.00
N THR A 93 -9.05 10.95 -1.11
CA THR A 93 -9.42 10.87 0.31
C THR A 93 -10.85 11.31 0.58
N GLU A 94 -11.42 12.16 -0.27
CA GLU A 94 -12.72 12.81 -0.08
C GLU A 94 -13.74 12.54 -1.22
N ALA A 95 -13.32 11.85 -2.27
CA ALA A 95 -14.13 11.53 -3.45
C ALA A 95 -14.02 10.03 -3.79
N PRO A 96 -14.95 9.47 -4.59
CA PRO A 96 -14.73 8.16 -5.18
C PRO A 96 -13.55 8.20 -6.16
N ASP A 97 -12.85 7.07 -6.26
CA ASP A 97 -11.80 6.85 -7.25
C ASP A 97 -12.43 6.68 -8.64
N LEU A 98 -11.83 7.32 -9.67
CA LEU A 98 -12.33 7.29 -11.04
C LEU A 98 -11.58 6.28 -11.93
N GLY A 99 -10.63 5.54 -11.37
CA GLY A 99 -9.90 4.48 -12.05
C GLY A 99 -8.61 4.94 -12.69
N CYS A 100 -8.10 4.10 -13.58
CA CYS A 100 -6.94 4.41 -14.39
C CYS A 100 -7.32 5.19 -15.65
N PRO A 101 -6.54 6.22 -16.05
CA PRO A 101 -6.74 6.86 -17.34
C PRO A 101 -6.44 5.87 -18.48
N GLY A 102 -7.15 6.04 -19.59
CA GLY A 102 -6.75 5.49 -20.89
C GLY A 102 -5.90 6.50 -21.66
N SER A 103 -5.44 6.09 -22.85
CA SER A 103 -4.63 6.95 -23.71
C SER A 103 -5.36 8.19 -24.23
N ASP A 104 -6.70 8.19 -24.18
CA ASP A 104 -7.56 9.32 -24.56
C ASP A 104 -7.57 10.46 -23.53
N ALA A 105 -6.91 10.27 -22.38
CA ALA A 105 -6.68 11.32 -21.40
C ALA A 105 -5.55 12.29 -21.81
N ASP A 106 -4.85 12.03 -22.92
CA ASP A 106 -3.77 12.91 -23.38
C ASP A 106 -4.25 14.36 -23.57
N GLY A 107 -3.41 15.33 -23.23
CA GLY A 107 -3.70 16.75 -23.44
C GLY A 107 -3.75 17.18 -24.91
N GLY A 108 -3.79 16.23 -25.86
CA GLY A 108 -3.68 16.44 -27.30
C GLY A 108 -2.26 16.42 -27.85
N ASP A 109 -1.26 16.08 -27.04
CA ASP A 109 0.14 15.94 -27.43
C ASP A 109 0.58 14.47 -27.67
N GLY A 110 -0.34 13.52 -27.45
CA GLY A 110 -0.12 12.10 -27.67
C GLY A 110 0.52 11.35 -26.51
N LEU A 111 0.69 12.00 -25.35
CA LEU A 111 1.18 11.38 -24.11
C LEU A 111 0.19 11.67 -22.98
N VAL A 112 -0.08 10.67 -22.17
CA VAL A 112 -0.76 10.88 -20.88
C VAL A 112 0.31 11.18 -19.86
N ASP A 113 0.42 12.43 -19.40
CA ASP A 113 1.34 12.80 -18.33
C ASP A 113 0.71 12.62 -16.92
N VAL A 114 1.42 13.01 -15.87
CA VAL A 114 0.90 12.90 -14.49
C VAL A 114 -0.27 13.85 -14.27
N LEU A 115 -0.24 15.06 -14.82
CA LEU A 115 -1.33 16.02 -14.68
C LEU A 115 -2.60 15.56 -15.41
N ASP A 116 -2.47 14.88 -16.54
CA ASP A 116 -3.57 14.23 -17.25
C ASP A 116 -4.16 13.05 -16.46
N GLY A 117 -3.32 12.32 -15.73
CA GLY A 117 -3.74 11.16 -14.93
C GLY A 117 -4.35 11.49 -13.57
N VAL A 118 -3.95 12.60 -12.93
CA VAL A 118 -4.41 13.01 -11.59
C VAL A 118 -5.95 13.09 -11.47
N PRO A 119 -6.71 13.61 -12.46
CA PRO A 119 -8.16 13.58 -12.44
C PRO A 119 -8.77 12.18 -12.29
N PHE A 120 -8.05 11.12 -12.69
CA PHE A 120 -8.53 9.74 -12.67
C PHE A 120 -8.15 8.99 -11.40
N TYR A 121 -6.84 8.93 -11.10
CA TYR A 121 -6.34 8.14 -9.98
C TYR A 121 -6.16 8.96 -8.69
N GLY A 122 -6.22 10.29 -8.74
CA GLY A 122 -6.08 11.16 -7.57
C GLY A 122 -4.64 11.37 -7.07
N GLY A 123 -4.51 11.80 -5.81
CA GLY A 123 -3.22 12.15 -5.21
C GLY A 123 -2.44 10.93 -4.71
N ILE A 124 -1.16 11.12 -4.41
CA ILE A 124 -0.30 10.05 -3.85
C ILE A 124 -0.70 9.76 -2.41
N LEU A 125 -1.12 8.52 -2.16
CA LEU A 125 -1.35 7.95 -0.83
C LEU A 125 -0.06 7.38 -0.24
N ALA A 126 0.76 6.75 -1.08
CA ALA A 126 2.08 6.26 -0.70
C ALA A 126 3.04 6.16 -1.89
N SER A 127 4.31 6.48 -1.66
CA SER A 127 5.43 6.13 -2.54
C SER A 127 5.94 4.74 -2.21
N LEU A 128 6.01 3.89 -3.23
CA LEU A 128 6.45 2.49 -3.15
C LEU A 128 7.97 2.37 -3.25
N THR A 129 8.67 3.12 -2.40
CA THR A 129 10.12 3.02 -2.25
C THR A 129 10.49 1.64 -1.70
N THR A 130 11.65 1.11 -2.09
CA THR A 130 12.20 -0.18 -1.63
C THR A 130 12.65 -0.13 -0.16
N SER A 131 12.95 1.07 0.35
CA SER A 131 13.31 1.34 1.75
C SER A 131 12.99 2.79 2.13
N GLY A 132 13.10 3.14 3.40
CA GLY A 132 12.90 4.53 3.84
C GLY A 132 11.43 4.97 3.93
N ASP A 133 11.20 6.26 3.71
CA ASP A 133 9.88 6.89 3.82
C ASP A 133 8.96 6.47 2.65
N THR A 134 7.65 6.49 2.86
CA THR A 134 6.61 6.13 1.86
C THR A 134 5.60 7.24 1.65
N THR A 135 5.85 8.44 2.16
CA THR A 135 5.00 9.61 1.96
C THR A 135 5.20 10.21 0.57
N ALA A 136 4.25 11.03 0.12
CA ALA A 136 4.29 11.72 -1.16
C ALA A 136 5.53 12.63 -1.35
N ALA A 137 6.22 13.02 -0.27
CA ALA A 137 7.46 13.79 -0.34
C ALA A 137 8.60 13.04 -1.07
N HIS A 138 8.49 11.71 -1.19
CA HIS A 138 9.46 10.84 -1.87
C HIS A 138 8.99 10.39 -3.26
N ALA A 139 8.01 11.09 -3.87
CA ALA A 139 7.45 10.73 -5.17
C ALA A 139 8.50 10.66 -6.30
N LEU A 140 9.52 11.52 -6.26
CA LEU A 140 10.57 11.61 -7.27
C LEU A 140 11.95 11.13 -6.75
N ASP A 141 11.95 10.36 -5.65
CA ASP A 141 13.18 9.79 -5.08
C ASP A 141 13.60 8.53 -5.86
N LEU A 142 13.97 8.71 -7.13
CA LEU A 142 14.27 7.66 -8.10
C LEU A 142 15.27 6.61 -7.57
N HIS A 143 16.23 7.02 -6.76
CA HIS A 143 17.23 6.14 -6.16
C HIS A 143 16.62 5.07 -5.24
N HIS A 144 15.49 5.35 -4.60
CA HIS A 144 14.85 4.42 -3.67
C HIS A 144 13.74 3.59 -4.30
N PHE A 145 13.44 3.75 -5.59
CA PHE A 145 12.47 2.90 -6.28
C PHE A 145 13.10 1.61 -6.82
N ALA A 146 12.26 0.63 -7.12
CA ALA A 146 12.72 -0.64 -7.70
C ALA A 146 13.17 -0.43 -9.15
N THR A 147 14.26 -1.08 -9.53
CA THR A 147 14.81 -1.08 -10.89
C THR A 147 14.44 -2.38 -11.58
N ALA A 148 13.96 -2.29 -12.83
CA ALA A 148 13.69 -3.48 -13.62
C ALA A 148 14.99 -4.18 -14.03
N ASP A 149 14.97 -5.50 -14.11
CA ASP A 149 16.13 -6.25 -14.58
C ASP A 149 16.36 -6.08 -16.10
N ALA A 150 17.42 -6.72 -16.62
CA ALA A 150 17.78 -6.61 -18.03
C ALA A 150 16.72 -7.18 -19.00
N SER A 151 15.74 -7.94 -18.52
CA SER A 151 14.61 -8.44 -19.30
C SER A 151 13.39 -7.50 -19.26
N GLY A 152 13.47 -6.38 -18.54
CA GLY A 152 12.34 -5.49 -18.30
C GLY A 152 11.34 -6.08 -17.30
N TYR A 153 11.78 -6.99 -16.42
CA TYR A 153 10.98 -7.48 -15.32
C TYR A 153 11.25 -6.66 -14.05
N LEU A 154 10.18 -6.08 -13.52
CA LEU A 154 10.17 -5.31 -12.28
C LEU A 154 9.50 -6.16 -11.19
N SER A 155 10.17 -6.31 -10.06
CA SER A 155 9.62 -6.95 -8.87
C SER A 155 9.77 -6.04 -7.66
N TYR A 156 8.65 -5.78 -6.99
CA TYR A 156 8.60 -5.01 -5.75
C TYR A 156 7.72 -5.73 -4.74
N SER A 157 8.19 -5.83 -3.49
CA SER A 157 7.41 -6.37 -2.38
C SER A 157 7.87 -5.71 -1.09
N ARG A 158 6.98 -4.98 -0.43
CA ARG A 158 7.30 -4.29 0.81
C ARG A 158 6.12 -4.22 1.75
N THR A 159 6.39 -4.43 3.03
CA THR A 159 5.46 -4.14 4.13
C THR A 159 5.90 -2.89 4.88
N PHE A 160 5.00 -1.92 5.04
CA PHE A 160 5.29 -0.64 5.68
C PHE A 160 4.07 -0.11 6.45
N ARG A 161 4.28 0.93 7.25
CA ARG A 161 3.20 1.68 7.91
C ARG A 161 2.94 2.96 7.13
N ASN A 162 1.70 3.15 6.71
CA ASN A 162 1.21 4.37 6.10
C ASN A 162 -0.31 4.37 6.26
N ASP A 163 -0.83 5.34 7.02
CA ASP A 163 -2.25 5.37 7.40
C ASP A 163 -3.16 5.66 6.20
N LEU A 164 -2.71 6.50 5.26
CA LEU A 164 -3.45 6.79 4.03
C LEU A 164 -3.54 5.55 3.14
N ALA A 165 -2.43 4.85 2.90
CA ALA A 165 -2.43 3.62 2.15
C ALA A 165 -3.31 2.55 2.80
N LEU A 166 -3.23 2.39 4.12
CA LEU A 166 -4.06 1.43 4.85
C LEU A 166 -5.54 1.75 4.76
N ALA A 167 -5.93 3.01 4.97
CA ALA A 167 -7.32 3.45 4.90
C ALA A 167 -7.94 3.35 3.50
N ASN A 168 -7.09 3.25 2.47
CA ASN A 168 -7.49 3.22 1.07
C ASN A 168 -7.10 1.91 0.34
N ALA A 169 -6.64 0.88 1.06
CA ALA A 169 -6.09 -0.33 0.44
C ALA A 169 -7.04 -1.01 -0.55
N GLY A 170 -8.36 -0.93 -0.31
CA GLY A 170 -9.38 -1.50 -1.19
C GLY A 170 -9.89 -0.60 -2.29
N ARG A 171 -9.35 0.61 -2.44
CA ARG A 171 -9.76 1.58 -3.46
C ARG A 171 -8.61 2.33 -4.13
N ALA A 172 -7.37 2.02 -3.78
CA ALA A 172 -6.21 2.67 -4.36
C ALA A 172 -5.92 2.14 -5.77
N GLN A 173 -5.40 3.03 -6.63
CA GLN A 173 -4.74 2.67 -7.87
C GLN A 173 -3.25 2.48 -7.63
N VAL A 174 -2.63 1.53 -8.33
CA VAL A 174 -1.18 1.41 -8.40
C VAL A 174 -0.74 1.94 -9.75
N VAL A 175 0.07 3.00 -9.72
CA VAL A 175 0.66 3.60 -10.91
C VAL A 175 2.16 3.30 -10.90
N VAL A 176 2.65 2.75 -12.01
CA VAL A 176 4.08 2.57 -12.30
C VAL A 176 4.45 3.59 -13.36
N HIS A 177 5.51 4.35 -13.11
CA HIS A 177 6.04 5.37 -14.01
C HIS A 177 7.38 4.93 -14.59
N GLY A 178 7.82 5.61 -15.64
CA GLY A 178 9.10 5.36 -16.28
C GLY A 178 8.93 4.74 -17.66
N ILE A 179 9.19 5.53 -18.70
CA ILE A 179 9.18 5.11 -20.10
C ILE A 179 10.45 5.64 -20.76
N ASP A 180 11.29 4.74 -21.25
CA ASP A 180 12.44 5.07 -22.10
C ASP A 180 11.91 5.28 -23.54
N LEU A 181 11.62 6.53 -23.90
CA LEU A 181 10.93 6.88 -25.14
C LEU A 181 11.87 6.76 -26.34
N ASN A 182 13.15 7.11 -26.17
CA ASN A 182 14.15 7.06 -27.22
C ASN A 182 14.93 5.72 -27.27
N GLY A 183 14.76 4.85 -26.26
CA GLY A 183 15.36 3.52 -26.21
C GLY A 183 16.85 3.53 -25.88
N ASN A 184 17.34 4.56 -25.18
CA ASN A 184 18.77 4.74 -24.90
C ASN A 184 19.22 4.16 -23.54
N GLY A 185 18.28 3.63 -22.75
CA GLY A 185 18.53 2.96 -21.48
C GLY A 185 18.78 3.87 -20.29
N VAL A 186 18.47 5.17 -20.39
CA VAL A 186 18.51 6.13 -19.28
C VAL A 186 17.28 7.03 -19.32
N TYR A 187 16.92 7.64 -18.19
CA TYR A 187 15.99 8.77 -18.24
C TYR A 187 16.77 10.05 -18.40
N ASP A 188 16.52 10.74 -19.51
CA ASP A 188 17.17 12.01 -19.81
C ASP A 188 16.21 13.07 -20.33
N PHE A 189 16.74 14.27 -20.54
CA PHE A 189 15.94 15.42 -20.93
C PHE A 189 15.77 15.55 -22.46
N GLU A 190 16.05 14.52 -23.27
CA GLU A 190 15.83 14.58 -24.72
C GLU A 190 14.34 14.74 -25.05
N ALA A 191 13.46 14.09 -24.28
CA ALA A 191 12.01 14.29 -24.34
C ALA A 191 11.53 15.55 -23.58
N GLY A 192 12.44 16.29 -22.95
CA GLY A 192 12.16 17.47 -22.15
C GLY A 192 11.95 17.17 -20.65
N PRO A 193 11.74 18.22 -19.85
CA PRO A 193 11.45 18.10 -18.43
C PRO A 193 10.00 17.64 -18.19
N SER A 194 9.77 17.04 -17.02
CA SER A 194 8.43 16.77 -16.53
C SER A 194 7.65 18.07 -16.26
N GLU A 195 6.36 17.99 -16.53
CA GLU A 195 5.29 18.89 -16.11
C GLU A 195 5.24 19.14 -14.59
N LEU A 196 5.77 18.20 -13.78
CA LEU A 196 5.82 18.32 -12.32
C LEU A 196 6.96 19.22 -11.85
N THR A 197 8.11 19.15 -12.51
CA THR A 197 9.32 19.90 -12.15
C THR A 197 10.35 19.93 -13.28
N PRO A 198 11.05 21.06 -13.50
CA PRO A 198 12.11 21.16 -14.49
C PRO A 198 13.34 20.27 -14.19
N ASP A 199 13.46 19.76 -12.96
CA ASP A 199 14.62 18.97 -12.51
C ASP A 199 14.46 17.46 -12.74
N ALA A 200 13.30 17.01 -13.24
CA ALA A 200 13.04 15.61 -13.55
C ALA A 200 12.83 15.43 -15.07
N PRO A 201 13.46 14.41 -15.70
CA PRO A 201 13.14 13.99 -17.05
C PRO A 201 11.66 13.62 -17.20
N LEU A 202 11.03 13.99 -18.32
CA LEU A 202 9.67 13.54 -18.66
C LEU A 202 9.56 12.01 -18.62
N GLU A 203 10.56 11.32 -19.18
CA GLU A 203 10.63 9.86 -19.22
C GLU A 203 10.51 9.21 -17.84
N ALA A 204 11.03 9.85 -16.78
CA ALA A 204 10.99 9.32 -15.43
C ALA A 204 9.61 9.42 -14.76
N THR A 205 8.74 10.30 -15.27
CA THR A 205 7.44 10.62 -14.65
C THR A 205 6.25 10.10 -15.46
N LEU A 206 6.41 9.79 -16.74
CA LEU A 206 5.32 9.25 -17.54
C LEU A 206 4.76 7.95 -16.94
N PRO A 207 3.44 7.84 -16.72
CA PRO A 207 2.82 6.60 -16.28
C PRO A 207 2.92 5.56 -17.40
N VAL A 208 3.54 4.42 -17.09
CA VAL A 208 3.61 3.26 -17.99
C VAL A 208 2.46 2.29 -17.72
N LEU A 209 2.15 2.04 -16.44
CA LEU A 209 1.11 1.09 -16.03
C LEU A 209 0.19 1.68 -14.97
N CYS A 210 -1.08 1.28 -15.01
CA CYS A 210 -2.03 1.57 -13.95
C CYS A 210 -2.98 0.38 -13.67
N GLY A 211 -3.33 0.16 -12.41
CA GLY A 211 -4.20 -0.92 -11.95
C GLY A 211 -4.89 -0.68 -10.60
N GLY A 212 -6.18 -0.98 -10.46
CA GLY A 212 -6.88 -0.90 -9.17
C GLY A 212 -8.40 -1.13 -9.25
N VAL A 213 -9.15 -0.67 -8.24
CA VAL A 213 -10.55 -1.12 -7.96
C VAL A 213 -11.57 -0.73 -9.03
N ALA A 214 -11.27 0.26 -9.87
CA ALA A 214 -12.19 0.85 -10.84
C ALA A 214 -11.80 0.56 -12.31
N ASN A 215 -11.01 -0.50 -12.53
CA ASN A 215 -10.53 -0.90 -13.85
C ASN A 215 -11.38 -1.96 -14.53
#